data_AF-A0A2X1PRX6-F1
#
_entry.id   AF-A0A2X1PRX6-F1
#
_cell.length_a   1.000
_cell.length_b   1.000
_cell.length_c   1.000
_cell.angle_alpha   90.00
_cell.angle_beta   90.00
_cell.angle_gamma   90.00
#
_symmetry.space_group_name_H-M   'P 1'
#
loop_
_entity.id
_entity.type
_entity.pdbx_description
1 polymer ?
#
loop_
_entity_poly.entity_id
_entity_poly.type
_entity_poly.pdbx_seq_one_letter_code
_entity_poly.pdbx_strand_id
1 'polypeptide(L)'
;MDRTSKPKSVKLSYKEQRELEQLPQLLEELETKITVLQAEIADPAFFQQAHDITDAKLKALADTEAELETAFLRWEELEEKKNLAEGKA
;
A
#
# COMPACT_ATOMS: atom_id res chain seq x y z
N MET A 1 5.65 25.44 28.26
CA MET A 1 5.57 26.28 27.04
C MET A 1 4.49 25.72 26.15
N ASP A 2 3.37 26.45 26.07
CA ASP A 2 2.24 26.21 25.19
C ASP A 2 2.68 26.32 23.73
N ARG A 3 2.48 25.26 22.93
CA ARG A 3 2.51 25.33 21.47
C ARG A 3 1.15 24.85 20.98
N THR A 4 0.20 25.78 20.97
CA THR A 4 -1.05 25.70 20.24
C THR A 4 -0.75 25.41 18.77
N SER A 5 -0.82 24.14 18.38
CA SER A 5 -0.85 23.73 16.98
C SER A 5 -2.15 24.28 16.38
N LYS A 6 -2.06 25.44 15.72
CA LYS A 6 -3.12 25.94 14.84
C LYS A 6 -3.56 24.80 13.91
N PRO A 7 -4.87 24.62 13.62
CA PRO A 7 -5.32 23.60 12.70
C PRO A 7 -4.65 23.88 11.36
N LYS A 8 -3.63 23.07 11.04
CA LYS A 8 -2.89 23.19 9.79
C LYS A 8 -3.90 23.03 8.67
N SER A 9 -3.84 23.92 7.68
CA SER A 9 -4.65 23.85 6.47
C SER A 9 -4.68 22.40 5.99
N VAL A 10 -5.87 21.82 5.97
CA VAL A 10 -6.13 20.44 5.51
C VAL A 10 -6.02 20.46 3.99
N LYS A 11 -4.83 20.73 3.47
CA LYS A 11 -4.52 20.75 2.04
C LYS A 11 -3.33 19.84 1.85
N LEU A 12 -3.44 18.94 0.88
CA LEU A 12 -2.33 18.07 0.51
C LEU A 12 -1.12 18.90 0.10
N SER A 13 0.05 18.50 0.59
CA SER A 13 1.34 18.94 0.08
C SER A 13 1.55 18.47 -1.36
N TYR A 14 2.40 19.16 -2.13
CA TYR A 14 2.81 18.70 -3.47
C TYR A 14 3.36 17.26 -3.47
N LYS A 15 4.06 16.88 -2.39
CA LYS A 15 4.57 15.51 -2.22
C LYS A 15 3.42 14.51 -2.02
N GLU A 16 2.43 14.87 -1.23
CA GLU A 16 1.27 14.01 -0.95
C GLU A 16 0.34 13.90 -2.16
N GLN A 17 0.21 14.94 -2.99
CA GLN A 17 -0.52 14.88 -4.25
C GLN A 17 0.13 13.90 -5.22
N ARG A 18 1.45 14.00 -5.42
CA ARG A 18 2.23 13.06 -6.24
C ARG A 18 2.09 11.63 -5.73
N GLU A 19 2.20 11.44 -4.42
CA GLU A 19 2.04 10.14 -3.77
C GLU A 19 0.64 9.56 -4.04
N LEU A 20 -0.41 10.36 -3.84
CA LEU A 20 -1.79 9.97 -4.11
C LEU A 20 -2.03 9.58 -5.57
N GLU A 21 -1.39 10.26 -6.53
CA GLU A 21 -1.47 9.91 -7.96
C GLU A 21 -0.73 8.60 -8.29
N GLN A 22 0.29 8.23 -7.51
CA GLN A 22 1.11 7.03 -7.73
C GLN A 22 0.58 5.80 -7.00
N LEU A 23 -0.14 5.98 -5.89
CA LEU A 23 -0.67 4.90 -5.07
C LEU A 23 -1.59 3.93 -5.83
N PRO A 24 -2.53 4.37 -6.70
CA PRO A 24 -3.35 3.45 -7.49
C PRO A 24 -2.52 2.48 -8.34
N GLN A 25 -1.48 2.99 -8.99
CA GLN A 25 -0.59 2.15 -9.80
C GLN A 25 0.21 1.19 -8.93
N LEU A 26 0.69 1.63 -7.76
CA LEU A 26 1.35 0.76 -6.80
C LEU A 26 0.41 -0.35 -6.29
N LEU A 27 -0.85 -0.03 -5.98
CA LEU A 27 -1.85 -1.00 -5.56
C LEU A 27 -2.07 -2.07 -6.64
N GLU A 28 -2.28 -1.68 -7.90
CA GLU A 28 -2.43 -2.61 -9.02
C GLU A 28 -1.21 -3.53 -9.21
N GLU A 29 0.00 -2.97 -9.07
CA GLU A 29 1.26 -3.74 -9.12
C GLU A 29 1.35 -4.76 -7.98
N LEU A 30 1.01 -4.36 -6.76
CA LEU A 30 1.01 -5.22 -5.58
C LEU A 30 -0.04 -6.34 -5.69
N GLU A 31 -1.27 -6.03 -6.12
CA GLU A 31 -2.33 -7.01 -6.38
C GLU A 31 -1.92 -8.04 -7.44
N THR A 32 -1.29 -7.57 -8.52
CA THR A 32 -0.77 -8.44 -9.58
C THR A 32 0.31 -9.37 -9.01
N LYS A 33 1.23 -8.82 -8.22
CA LYS A 33 2.32 -9.59 -7.60
C LYS A 33 1.80 -10.63 -6.60
N ILE A 34 0.79 -10.28 -5.78
CA ILE A 34 0.10 -11.22 -4.89
C ILE A 34 -0.52 -12.34 -5.70
N THR A 35 -1.25 -12.02 -6.78
CA THR A 35 -1.89 -13.02 -7.64
C THR A 35 -0.87 -13.99 -8.25
N VAL A 36 0.27 -13.48 -8.73
CA VAL A 36 1.36 -14.32 -9.27
C VAL A 36 1.96 -15.21 -8.18
N LEU A 37 2.28 -14.66 -7.01
CA LEU A 37 2.83 -15.43 -5.90
C LEU A 37 1.86 -16.51 -5.40
N GLN A 38 0.57 -16.18 -5.27
CA GLN A 38 -0.47 -17.14 -4.90
C GLN A 38 -0.61 -18.25 -5.95
N ALA A 39 -0.54 -17.93 -7.24
CA ALA A 39 -0.57 -18.93 -8.30
C ALA A 39 0.66 -19.86 -8.26
N GLU A 40 1.86 -19.32 -8.00
CA GLU A 40 3.06 -20.12 -7.78
C GLU A 40 2.92 -21.05 -6.57
N ILE A 41 2.43 -20.52 -5.44
CA ILE A 41 2.24 -21.28 -4.18
C ILE A 41 1.15 -22.35 -4.33
N ALA A 42 0.13 -22.12 -5.16
CA ALA A 42 -0.93 -23.08 -5.43
C ALA A 42 -0.46 -24.30 -6.25
N ASP A 43 0.71 -24.23 -6.88
CA ASP A 43 1.28 -25.36 -7.61
C ASP A 43 1.78 -26.46 -6.63
N PRO A 44 1.32 -27.71 -6.72
CA PRO A 44 1.82 -28.80 -5.88
C PRO A 44 3.34 -29.03 -5.97
N ALA A 45 3.98 -28.65 -7.08
CA ALA A 45 5.43 -28.71 -7.25
C ALA A 45 6.18 -27.65 -6.41
N PHE A 46 5.52 -26.56 -6.03
CA PHE A 46 6.08 -25.53 -5.15
C PHE A 46 6.53 -26.13 -3.81
N PHE A 47 5.66 -26.91 -3.17
CA PHE A 47 5.97 -27.57 -1.91
C PHE A 47 6.99 -28.72 -2.03
N GLN A 48 7.42 -29.07 -3.24
CA GLN A 48 8.52 -30.01 -3.48
C GLN A 48 9.88 -29.31 -3.62
N GLN A 49 9.91 -27.98 -3.67
CA GLN A 49 11.14 -27.20 -3.69
C GLN A 49 11.84 -27.21 -2.32
N ALA A 50 13.07 -26.69 -2.29
CA ALA A 50 13.79 -26.55 -1.02
C ALA A 50 13.07 -25.60 -0.07
N HIS A 51 13.10 -25.91 1.23
CA HIS A 51 12.41 -25.14 2.27
C HIS A 51 12.77 -23.65 2.25
N ASP A 52 14.05 -23.32 2.03
CA ASP A 52 14.51 -21.92 1.91
C ASP A 52 13.81 -21.16 0.77
N ILE A 53 13.48 -21.85 -0.33
CA ILE A 53 12.78 -21.26 -1.48
C ILE A 53 11.30 -21.09 -1.17
N THR A 54 10.66 -22.11 -0.60
CA THR A 54 9.24 -22.03 -0.24
C THR A 54 9.00 -20.96 0.81
N ASP A 55 9.85 -20.90 1.84
CA ASP A 55 9.75 -19.93 2.92
C ASP A 55 9.99 -18.50 2.43
N ALA A 56 10.98 -18.30 1.56
CA ALA A 56 11.21 -17.00 0.96
C ALA A 56 10.00 -16.52 0.15
N LYS A 57 9.34 -17.41 -0.58
CA LYS A 57 8.16 -17.10 -1.40
C LYS A 57 6.90 -16.86 -0.58
N LEU A 58 6.67 -17.67 0.46
CA LEU A 58 5.59 -17.47 1.42
C LEU A 58 5.77 -16.15 2.18
N LYS A 59 7.00 -15.84 2.59
CA LYS A 59 7.33 -14.55 3.20
C LYS A 59 7.11 -13.39 2.22
N ALA A 60 7.55 -13.53 0.97
CA ALA A 60 7.33 -12.50 -0.04
C ALA A 60 5.84 -12.25 -0.29
N LEU A 61 5.00 -13.29 -0.26
CA LEU A 61 3.54 -13.13 -0.34
C LEU A 61 3.02 -12.32 0.85
N ALA A 62 3.31 -12.75 2.07
CA ALA A 62 2.84 -12.07 3.29
C ALA A 62 3.33 -10.60 3.37
N ASP A 63 4.58 -10.35 3.01
CA ASP A 63 5.15 -8.99 2.97
C ASP A 63 4.44 -8.13 1.91
N THR A 64 4.12 -8.69 0.74
CA THR A 64 3.42 -7.96 -0.34
C THR A 64 1.96 -7.68 0.02
N GLU A 65 1.27 -8.61 0.69
CA GLU A 65 -0.09 -8.41 1.22
C GLU A 65 -0.13 -7.29 2.27
N ALA A 66 0.84 -7.27 3.19
CA ALA A 66 0.97 -6.20 4.18
C ALA A 66 1.31 -4.84 3.56
N GLU A 67 2.14 -4.83 2.50
CA GLU A 67 2.45 -3.63 1.74
C GLU A 67 1.21 -3.09 1.02
N LEU A 68 0.38 -3.96 0.42
CA LEU A 68 -0.88 -3.59 -0.21
C LEU A 68 -1.83 -2.92 0.79
N GLU A 69 -2.04 -3.53 1.96
CA GLU A 69 -2.88 -2.96 3.02
C GLU A 69 -2.36 -1.58 3.47
N THR A 70 -1.04 -1.46 3.65
CA THR A 70 -0.40 -0.20 4.06
C THR A 70 -0.58 0.89 2.99
N ALA A 71 -0.37 0.54 1.71
CA ALA A 71 -0.56 1.46 0.59
C ALA A 71 -2.03 1.88 0.45
N PHE A 72 -2.96 0.96 0.70
CA PHE A 72 -4.39 1.25 0.64
C PHE A 72 -4.83 2.22 1.74
N LEU A 73 -4.44 1.94 3.00
CA LEU A 73 -4.69 2.85 4.12
C LEU A 73 -4.10 4.24 3.88
N ARG A 74 -2.90 4.30 3.28
CA ARG A 74 -2.27 5.56 2.92
C ARG A 74 -3.05 6.30 1.84
N TRP A 75 -3.54 5.60 0.83
CA TRP A 75 -4.36 6.17 -0.24
C TRP A 75 -5.66 6.74 0.32
N GLU A 76 -6.37 5.99 1.18
CA GLU A 76 -7.58 6.46 1.84
C GLU A 76 -7.33 7.71 2.70
N GLU A 77 -6.25 7.74 3.48
CA GLU A 77 -5.89 8.92 4.28
C GLU A 77 -5.66 10.16 3.40
N LEU A 78 -4.99 9.99 2.26
CA LEU A 78 -4.69 11.08 1.33
C LEU A 78 -5.94 11.55 0.57
N GLU A 79 -6.80 10.63 0.11
CA GLU A 79 -8.09 10.96 -0.49
C GLU A 79 -9.00 11.67 0.52
N GLU A 80 -9.06 11.23 1.79
CA GLU A 80 -9.85 11.91 2.81
C GLU A 80 -9.35 13.35 3.03
N LYS A 81 -8.03 13.54 3.16
CA LYS A 81 -7.42 14.87 3.27
C LYS A 81 -7.71 15.75 2.06
N LYS A 82 -7.70 15.19 0.84
CA LYS A 82 -8.06 15.89 -0.40
C LYS A 82 -9.53 16.31 -0.38
N ASN A 83 -10.44 15.40 -0.06
CA ASN A 83 -11.87 15.65 -0.02
C ASN A 83 -12.23 16.72 1.03
N LEU A 84 -11.58 16.69 2.21
CA LEU A 84 -11.72 17.72 3.24
C LEU A 84 -11.17 19.09 2.80
N ALA A 85 -10.17 19.11 1.93
CA ALA A 85 -9.62 20.33 1.34
C ALA A 85 -10.58 20.95 0.32
N GLU A 86 -11.19 20.12 -0.52
CA GLU A 86 -12.06 20.52 -1.63
C GLU A 86 -13.48 20.86 -1.16
N GLY A 87 -14.03 20.15 -0.17
CA GLY A 87 -15.36 20.43 0.41
C GLY A 87 -15.44 21.69 1.30
N LYS A 88 -14.32 22.41 1.49
CA LYS A 88 -14.27 23.71 2.17
C LYS A 88 -14.23 24.90 1.20
N ALA A 89 -14.38 24.66 -0.11
CA ALA A 89 -14.43 25.70 -1.14
C ALA A 89 -15.85 26.19 -1.40
#